data_AF-A0A943TAI6-F1
#
_entry.id   AF-A0A943TAI6-F1
#
_cell.length_a   1.000
_cell.length_b   1.000
_cell.length_c   1.000
_cell.angle_alpha   90.00
_cell.angle_beta   90.00
_cell.angle_gamma   90.00
#
_symmetry.space_group_name_H-M   'P 1'
#
loop_
_entity.id
_entity.type
_entity.pdbx_description
1 polymer ?
#
loop_
_entity_poly.entity_id
_entity_poly.type
_entity_poly.pdbx_seq_one_letter_code
_entity_poly.pdbx_strand_id
1 'polypeptide(L)'
;MREHTALANAPEGYLDFHNEYAELIAELAALGLTPTQVFRHLSFLYPRINKTHLDYALNSGIWQFGPVTAAAPNYMVLACGLWYAFAEAYDLTPEPEYSALFLECDIIHDLPPALEARRFTGEDIAFILAKIGAALKYLAEHPYAQLEEETYAQTLEELTQRGTEDNRLYALLATSMQGDSAWPAPAQTLSDQLGDGGWSLAMLRTGICPTEALEQGWHIDAAAVPKDFAAKTLSLFLSYCARYDREPTVLSYGYWSTIPTLMGEVPLLGSVRAKYGSWQVALHRGRAQIARELLLWTREEAKAAATELDTTRDVELPDAELDAAEESPTNAVENPSEDTPAEPTRLSARELTEHGIGVVQTAHTDLAAYHRAQWKQAVEVFGERLAQLPWSRRLGTYYFFDGPTLEEADPTPVVTVFRSPTGFLCELETTTEALPAFNPEFLQQHGWRRPVPAHPRWNLHVLDPLEAASAVVEAMRCGCGCERWDFYRTDDTEEPLTEEAEAASL
;
A
#
# COMPACT_ATOMS: atom_id res chain seq x y z
N MET A 1 -11.13 40.98 8.07
CA MET A 1 -11.00 41.34 6.63
C MET A 1 -10.84 40.10 5.76
N ARG A 2 -9.82 39.23 5.96
CA ARG A 2 -9.64 38.00 5.16
C ARG A 2 -10.83 37.04 5.22
N GLU A 3 -11.39 36.84 6.41
CA GLU A 3 -12.57 36.00 6.63
C GLU A 3 -13.81 36.47 5.86
N HIS A 4 -14.12 37.77 5.91
CA HIS A 4 -15.22 38.35 5.13
C HIS A 4 -15.04 38.21 3.61
N THR A 5 -13.80 38.33 3.11
CA THR A 5 -13.50 38.15 1.68
C THR A 5 -13.59 36.68 1.26
N ALA A 6 -13.12 35.76 2.10
CA ALA A 6 -13.23 34.32 1.85
C ALA A 6 -14.69 33.86 1.89
N LEU A 7 -15.47 34.26 2.91
CA LEU A 7 -16.88 33.93 3.02
C LEU A 7 -17.73 34.50 1.87
N ALA A 8 -17.32 35.64 1.29
CA ALA A 8 -17.99 36.23 0.13
C ALA A 8 -17.72 35.49 -1.19
N ASN A 9 -16.61 34.75 -1.29
CA ASN A 9 -16.22 33.96 -2.46
C ASN A 9 -16.46 32.46 -2.26
N ALA A 10 -17.26 32.10 -1.25
CA ALA A 10 -17.41 30.71 -0.83
C ALA A 10 -18.33 29.93 -1.79
N PRO A 11 -18.09 28.62 -1.98
CA PRO A 11 -18.96 27.75 -2.75
C PRO A 11 -20.35 27.62 -2.11
N GLU A 12 -21.35 27.26 -2.92
CA GLU A 12 -22.73 27.13 -2.46
C GLU A 12 -22.86 26.08 -1.34
N GLY A 13 -23.51 26.44 -0.23
CA GLY A 13 -23.60 25.58 0.96
C GLY A 13 -22.39 25.61 1.90
N TYR A 14 -21.37 26.43 1.63
CA TYR A 14 -20.20 26.54 2.50
C TYR A 14 -20.51 27.13 3.88
N LEU A 15 -21.51 28.01 3.99
CA LEU A 15 -21.85 28.67 5.25
C LEU A 15 -22.30 27.67 6.32
N ASP A 16 -23.06 26.64 5.95
CA ASP A 16 -23.50 25.59 6.86
C ASP A 16 -22.30 24.77 7.35
N PHE A 17 -21.40 24.40 6.42
CA PHE A 17 -20.13 23.75 6.76
C PHE A 17 -19.26 24.61 7.69
N HIS A 18 -19.13 25.91 7.40
CA HIS A 18 -18.32 26.82 8.21
C HIS A 18 -18.89 26.93 9.63
N ASN A 19 -20.21 27.07 9.78
CA ASN A 19 -20.84 27.15 11.09
C ASN A 19 -20.66 25.86 11.91
N GLU A 20 -20.64 24.70 11.25
CA GLU A 20 -20.50 23.41 11.93
C GLU A 20 -19.04 23.09 12.33
N TYR A 21 -18.06 23.39 11.47
CA TYR A 21 -16.69 22.92 11.63
C TYR A 21 -15.65 24.02 11.95
N ALA A 22 -16.02 25.31 11.95
CA ALA A 22 -15.03 26.39 12.12
C ALA A 22 -14.28 26.37 13.46
N GLU A 23 -14.97 26.07 14.56
CA GLU A 23 -14.34 25.96 15.89
C GLU A 23 -13.37 24.79 15.94
N LEU A 24 -13.78 23.62 15.43
CA LEU A 24 -12.93 22.42 15.37
C LEU A 24 -11.67 22.65 14.51
N ILE A 25 -11.83 23.27 13.34
CA ILE A 25 -10.69 23.60 12.47
C ILE A 25 -9.74 24.59 13.18
N ALA A 26 -10.28 25.56 13.92
CA ALA A 26 -9.48 26.50 14.69
C ALA A 26 -8.71 25.82 15.84
N GLU A 27 -9.33 24.88 16.55
CA GLU A 27 -8.66 24.09 17.59
C GLU A 27 -7.55 23.21 17.01
N LEU A 28 -7.80 22.51 15.91
CA LEU A 28 -6.78 21.68 15.25
C LEU A 28 -5.61 22.52 14.73
N ALA A 29 -5.89 23.71 14.19
CA ALA A 29 -4.85 24.67 13.81
C ALA A 29 -4.04 25.14 15.04
N ALA A 30 -4.70 25.39 16.17
CA ALA A 30 -4.05 25.79 17.43
C ALA A 30 -3.18 24.66 18.04
N LEU A 31 -3.56 23.40 17.82
CA LEU A 31 -2.74 22.22 18.16
C LEU A 31 -1.52 22.04 17.24
N GLY A 32 -1.38 22.87 16.21
CA GLY A 32 -0.23 22.85 15.31
C GLY A 32 -0.33 21.85 14.16
N LEU A 33 -1.52 21.27 13.91
CA LEU A 33 -1.71 20.41 12.76
C LEU A 33 -1.61 21.22 11.47
N THR A 34 -1.05 20.60 10.43
CA THR A 34 -0.98 21.20 9.10
C THR A 34 -2.31 21.07 8.35
N PRO A 35 -2.56 21.88 7.31
CA PRO A 35 -3.78 21.77 6.51
C PRO A 35 -4.04 20.34 6.03
N THR A 36 -3.03 19.65 5.51
CA THR A 36 -3.18 18.27 5.03
C THR A 36 -3.49 17.29 6.16
N GLN A 37 -2.91 17.47 7.34
CA GLN A 37 -3.22 16.65 8.51
C GLN A 37 -4.66 16.86 8.97
N VAL A 38 -5.13 18.11 9.02
CA VAL A 38 -6.53 18.43 9.33
C VAL A 38 -7.47 17.84 8.28
N PHE A 39 -7.14 17.98 7.00
CA PHE A 39 -7.91 17.38 5.91
C PHE A 39 -8.04 15.87 6.09
N ARG A 40 -6.94 15.16 6.35
CA ARG A 40 -6.92 13.71 6.58
C ARG A 40 -7.70 13.32 7.83
N HIS A 41 -7.46 13.98 8.96
CA HIS A 41 -8.15 13.70 10.22
C HIS A 41 -9.66 13.88 10.09
N LEU A 42 -10.11 15.01 9.55
CA LEU A 42 -11.54 15.27 9.44
C LEU A 42 -12.19 14.39 8.35
N SER A 43 -11.52 14.15 7.23
CA SER A 43 -12.03 13.23 6.19
C SER A 43 -12.17 11.79 6.68
N PHE A 44 -11.32 11.37 7.63
CA PHE A 44 -11.36 10.03 8.20
C PHE A 44 -12.39 9.90 9.32
N LEU A 45 -12.39 10.84 10.27
CA LEU A 45 -13.29 10.81 11.45
C LEU A 45 -14.71 11.23 11.13
N TYR A 46 -14.91 12.05 10.08
CA TYR A 46 -16.22 12.49 9.61
C TYR A 46 -16.40 12.08 8.13
N PRO A 47 -16.73 10.81 7.83
CA PRO A 47 -16.75 10.30 6.45
C PRO A 47 -17.73 11.03 5.52
N ARG A 48 -18.78 11.64 6.09
CA ARG A 48 -19.81 12.42 5.38
C ARG A 48 -19.45 13.90 5.22
N ILE A 49 -18.28 14.33 5.72
CA ILE A 49 -17.85 15.72 5.59
C ILE A 49 -17.70 16.11 4.12
N ASN A 50 -18.18 17.30 3.75
CA ASN A 50 -18.02 17.80 2.41
C ASN A 50 -16.54 18.15 2.16
N LYS A 51 -15.82 17.26 1.47
CA LYS A 51 -14.38 17.37 1.20
C LYS A 51 -14.03 18.61 0.39
N THR A 52 -14.91 19.04 -0.51
CA THR A 52 -14.71 20.26 -1.32
C THR A 52 -14.80 21.51 -0.45
N HIS A 53 -15.72 21.56 0.51
CA HIS A 53 -15.82 22.66 1.47
C HIS A 53 -14.68 22.65 2.47
N LEU A 54 -14.24 21.46 2.92
CA LEU A 54 -13.07 21.32 3.78
C LEU A 54 -11.79 21.80 3.07
N ASP A 55 -11.57 21.38 1.83
CA ASP A 55 -10.42 21.84 1.04
C ASP A 55 -10.45 23.36 0.82
N TYR A 56 -11.63 23.91 0.48
CA TYR A 56 -11.82 25.35 0.38
C TYR A 56 -11.50 26.05 1.71
N ALA A 57 -12.00 25.55 2.83
CA ALA A 57 -11.77 26.10 4.16
C ALA A 57 -10.27 26.17 4.49
N LEU A 58 -9.55 25.08 4.27
CA LEU A 58 -8.12 24.98 4.57
C LEU A 58 -7.26 25.89 3.67
N ASN A 59 -7.69 26.12 2.43
CA ASN A 59 -7.01 26.98 1.45
C ASN A 59 -7.48 28.45 1.45
N SER A 60 -8.61 28.75 2.11
CA SER A 60 -9.24 30.08 2.14
C SER A 60 -8.40 31.17 2.81
N GLY A 61 -7.41 30.77 3.63
CA GLY A 61 -6.62 31.68 4.45
C GLY A 61 -7.39 32.29 5.63
N ILE A 62 -8.59 31.76 5.96
CA ILE A 62 -9.36 32.09 7.17
C ILE A 62 -8.55 31.69 8.41
N TRP A 63 -8.12 30.43 8.45
CA TRP A 63 -7.30 29.89 9.54
C TRP A 63 -5.82 30.05 9.22
N GLN A 64 -5.07 30.46 10.24
CA GLN A 64 -3.61 30.46 10.17
C GLN A 64 -3.12 29.13 10.72
N PHE A 65 -2.82 28.20 9.82
CA PHE A 65 -2.03 27.04 10.17
C PHE A 65 -0.57 27.49 10.37
N GLY A 66 -0.07 27.49 11.61
CA GLY A 66 1.35 27.74 11.99
C GLY A 66 1.62 28.96 12.91
N PRO A 67 2.79 29.03 13.62
CA PRO A 67 3.94 28.14 13.55
C PRO A 67 4.07 27.29 14.84
N VAL A 68 4.07 25.96 14.75
CA VAL A 68 5.09 25.29 15.57
C VAL A 68 6.37 25.76 14.90
N THR A 69 7.20 26.59 15.56
CA THR A 69 8.52 26.99 15.04
C THR A 69 9.00 25.86 14.16
N ALA A 70 9.19 26.08 12.84
CA ALA A 70 9.60 25.00 11.96
C ALA A 70 10.80 24.40 12.66
N ALA A 71 10.61 23.22 13.27
CA ALA A 71 11.58 22.71 14.20
C ALA A 71 12.88 22.64 13.42
N ALA A 72 14.02 22.83 14.10
CA ALA A 72 15.31 22.68 13.44
C ALA A 72 15.22 21.42 12.56
N PRO A 73 15.40 21.56 11.23
CA PRO A 73 15.02 20.52 10.30
C PRO A 73 15.66 19.21 10.74
N ASN A 74 14.85 18.17 10.90
CA ASN A 74 15.38 16.87 11.27
C ASN A 74 16.34 16.37 10.16
N TYR A 75 17.16 15.37 10.47
CA TYR A 75 18.14 14.86 9.51
C TYR A 75 17.52 14.47 8.16
N MET A 76 16.27 13.99 8.16
CA MET A 76 15.55 13.64 6.94
C MET A 76 15.21 14.87 6.09
N VAL A 77 14.66 15.91 6.69
CA VAL A 77 14.31 17.17 6.01
C VAL A 77 15.58 17.85 5.48
N LEU A 78 16.69 17.81 6.23
CA LEU A 78 18.01 18.26 5.77
C LEU A 78 18.48 17.49 4.53
N ALA A 79 18.46 16.16 4.58
CA ALA A 79 18.85 15.31 3.46
C ALA A 79 17.96 15.53 2.22
N CYS A 80 16.65 15.74 2.41
CA CYS A 80 15.73 16.10 1.33
C CYS A 80 16.09 17.43 0.67
N GLY A 81 16.49 18.44 1.45
CA GLY A 81 16.99 19.71 0.91
C GLY A 81 18.26 19.53 0.08
N LEU A 82 19.18 18.67 0.55
CA LEU A 82 20.39 18.31 -0.19
C LEU A 82 20.08 17.59 -1.50
N TRP A 83 19.19 16.59 -1.50
CA TRP A 83 18.78 15.89 -2.73
C TRP A 83 18.03 16.80 -3.71
N TYR A 84 17.22 17.73 -3.20
CA TYR A 84 16.56 18.74 -4.04
C TYR A 84 17.59 19.65 -4.72
N ALA A 85 18.56 20.18 -3.96
CA ALA A 85 19.62 21.02 -4.54
C ALA A 85 20.51 20.22 -5.50
N PHE A 86 20.77 18.94 -5.23
CA PHE A 86 21.45 18.05 -6.18
C PHE A 86 20.68 17.96 -7.50
N ALA A 87 19.35 17.77 -7.45
CA ALA A 87 18.51 17.76 -8.65
C ALA A 87 18.60 19.08 -9.43
N GLU A 88 18.66 20.22 -8.74
CA GLU A 88 18.82 21.53 -9.37
C GLU A 88 20.21 21.74 -9.97
N ALA A 89 21.28 21.31 -9.28
CA ALA A 89 22.66 21.40 -9.77
C ALA A 89 22.88 20.58 -11.05
N TYR A 90 22.21 19.44 -11.17
CA TYR A 90 22.26 18.55 -12.34
C TYR A 90 21.16 18.84 -13.37
N ASP A 91 20.35 19.88 -13.16
CA ASP A 91 19.20 20.25 -14.01
C ASP A 91 18.26 19.06 -14.32
N LEU A 92 18.00 18.23 -13.31
CA LEU A 92 17.19 17.03 -13.46
C LEU A 92 15.70 17.38 -13.61
N THR A 93 15.02 16.70 -14.52
CA THR A 93 13.57 16.85 -14.68
C THR A 93 12.83 16.13 -13.54
N PRO A 94 11.69 16.66 -13.04
CA PRO A 94 10.92 16.01 -11.97
C PRO A 94 10.35 14.66 -12.43
N GLU A 95 10.44 13.64 -11.57
CA GLU A 95 10.06 12.25 -11.87
C GLU A 95 8.97 11.75 -10.89
N PRO A 96 7.69 12.13 -11.08
CA PRO A 96 6.62 11.83 -10.13
C PRO A 96 6.33 10.32 -10.00
N GLU A 97 6.44 9.56 -11.10
CA GLU A 97 6.20 8.12 -11.10
C GLU A 97 7.24 7.37 -10.27
N TYR A 98 8.52 7.72 -10.45
CA TYR A 98 9.59 7.17 -9.62
C TYR A 98 9.40 7.55 -8.15
N SER A 99 9.06 8.82 -7.89
CA SER A 99 8.81 9.30 -6.54
C SER A 99 7.71 8.52 -5.81
N ALA A 100 6.61 8.22 -6.50
CA ALA A 100 5.50 7.47 -5.92
C ALA A 100 5.86 6.03 -5.54
N LEU A 101 6.83 5.42 -6.24
CA LEU A 101 7.20 4.01 -6.07
C LEU A 101 8.37 3.80 -5.10
N PHE A 102 9.33 4.73 -5.08
CA PHE A 102 10.64 4.50 -4.46
C PHE A 102 11.01 5.51 -3.36
N LEU A 103 10.28 6.62 -3.20
CA LEU A 103 10.52 7.51 -2.07
C LEU A 103 10.13 6.84 -0.77
N GLU A 104 10.96 7.12 0.25
CA GLU A 104 10.75 6.58 1.56
C GLU A 104 9.46 7.08 2.21
N CYS A 105 8.77 6.20 2.93
CA CYS A 105 7.53 6.55 3.63
C CYS A 105 7.74 7.73 4.58
N ASP A 106 8.89 7.77 5.24
CA ASP A 106 9.28 8.85 6.15
C ASP A 106 9.42 10.19 5.40
N ILE A 107 9.96 10.18 4.17
CA ILE A 107 10.03 11.39 3.33
C ILE A 107 8.60 11.86 2.98
N ILE A 108 7.73 10.94 2.57
CA ILE A 108 6.34 11.25 2.20
C ILE A 108 5.51 11.70 3.41
N HIS A 109 5.87 11.27 4.62
CA HIS A 109 5.17 11.63 5.86
C HIS A 109 5.68 12.94 6.47
N ASP A 110 7.01 13.13 6.52
CA ASP A 110 7.65 14.18 7.31
C ASP A 110 7.96 15.45 6.51
N LEU A 111 8.28 15.34 5.22
CA LEU A 111 8.63 16.49 4.40
C LEU A 111 7.42 17.40 4.11
N PRO A 112 6.23 16.87 3.70
CA PRO A 112 5.09 17.73 3.38
C PRO A 112 4.66 18.63 4.55
N PRO A 113 4.50 18.14 5.80
CA PRO A 113 4.17 19.01 6.93
C PRO A 113 5.22 20.11 7.17
N ALA A 114 6.51 19.81 6.99
CA ALA A 114 7.58 20.79 7.14
C ALA A 114 7.52 21.89 6.07
N LEU A 115 7.15 21.55 4.83
CA LEU A 115 6.99 22.50 3.73
C LEU A 115 5.67 23.28 3.83
N GLU A 116 4.58 22.65 4.25
CA GLU A 116 3.30 23.33 4.50
C GLU A 116 3.42 24.42 5.57
N ALA A 117 4.21 24.16 6.63
CA ALA A 117 4.53 25.16 7.65
C ALA A 117 5.26 26.40 7.07
N ARG A 118 5.95 26.22 5.94
CA ARG A 118 6.63 27.27 5.16
C ARG A 118 5.78 27.83 4.02
N ARG A 119 4.47 27.52 3.99
CA ARG A 119 3.48 28.00 3.01
C ARG A 119 3.60 27.43 1.59
N PHE A 120 4.34 26.33 1.41
CA PHE A 120 4.30 25.59 0.16
C PHE A 120 2.93 24.94 -0.02
N THR A 121 2.41 24.95 -1.25
CA THR A 121 1.14 24.30 -1.61
C THR A 121 1.34 22.83 -1.92
N GLY A 122 0.24 22.07 -2.05
CA GLY A 122 0.30 20.66 -2.45
C GLY A 122 0.99 20.45 -3.81
N GLU A 123 0.78 21.35 -4.77
CA GLU A 123 1.45 21.30 -6.08
C GLU A 123 2.95 21.55 -5.96
N ASP A 124 3.34 22.55 -5.16
CA ASP A 124 4.75 22.85 -4.90
C ASP A 124 5.46 21.66 -4.24
N ILE A 125 4.81 21.04 -3.25
CA ILE A 125 5.35 19.88 -2.53
C ILE A 125 5.46 18.68 -3.47
N ALA A 126 4.46 18.42 -4.30
CA ALA A 126 4.51 17.34 -5.29
C ALA A 126 5.67 17.54 -6.27
N PHE A 127 5.89 18.77 -6.74
CA PHE A 127 7.03 19.10 -7.60
C PHE A 127 8.37 18.87 -6.89
N ILE A 128 8.52 19.34 -5.64
CA ILE A 128 9.73 19.13 -4.83
C ILE A 128 9.99 17.62 -4.62
N LEU A 129 8.97 16.84 -4.26
CA LEU A 129 9.09 15.40 -4.11
C LEU A 129 9.46 14.72 -5.42
N ALA A 130 8.93 15.16 -6.55
CA ALA A 130 9.29 14.66 -7.88
C ALA A 130 10.76 14.97 -8.24
N LYS A 131 11.27 16.16 -7.87
CA LYS A 131 12.69 16.51 -8.01
C LYS A 131 13.61 15.67 -7.12
N ILE A 132 13.22 15.44 -5.86
CA ILE A 132 13.97 14.57 -4.93
C ILE A 132 14.02 13.13 -5.48
N GLY A 133 12.91 12.60 -5.97
CA GLY A 133 12.90 11.27 -6.59
C GLY A 133 13.80 11.20 -7.83
N ALA A 134 13.81 12.24 -8.66
CA ALA A 134 14.72 12.33 -9.80
C ALA A 134 16.19 12.28 -9.37
N ALA A 135 16.58 13.01 -8.31
CA ALA A 135 17.94 12.93 -7.75
C ALA A 135 18.27 11.52 -7.27
N LEU A 136 17.36 10.87 -6.52
CA LEU A 136 17.61 9.53 -6.00
C LEU A 136 17.71 8.47 -7.10
N LYS A 137 16.88 8.58 -8.15
CA LYS A 137 16.97 7.75 -9.36
C LYS A 137 18.32 7.94 -10.04
N TYR A 138 18.71 9.19 -10.26
CA TYR A 138 19.98 9.53 -10.90
C TYR A 138 21.16 9.01 -10.10
N LEU A 139 21.16 9.14 -8.77
CA LEU A 139 22.22 8.62 -7.89
C LEU A 139 22.30 7.09 -7.90
N ALA A 140 21.18 6.38 -8.10
CA ALA A 140 21.18 4.93 -8.25
C ALA A 140 21.78 4.50 -9.60
N GLU A 141 21.50 5.23 -10.68
CA GLU A 141 22.03 4.96 -12.02
C GLU A 141 23.49 5.42 -12.18
N HIS A 142 23.88 6.46 -11.45
CA HIS A 142 25.20 7.10 -11.50
C HIS A 142 25.82 7.18 -10.10
N PRO A 143 26.30 6.06 -9.53
CA PRO A 143 26.80 5.98 -8.14
C PRO A 143 27.98 6.90 -7.83
N TYR A 144 28.74 7.31 -8.85
CA TYR A 144 29.88 8.22 -8.71
C TYR A 144 29.52 9.68 -9.04
N ALA A 145 28.23 10.03 -9.10
CA ALA A 145 27.83 11.42 -9.23
C ALA A 145 28.19 12.20 -7.95
N GLN A 146 28.86 13.33 -8.15
CA GLN A 146 29.48 14.12 -7.11
C GLN A 146 28.74 15.44 -6.89
N LEU A 147 28.86 16.00 -5.69
CA LEU A 147 28.40 17.34 -5.39
C LEU A 147 29.40 18.01 -4.46
N GLU A 148 30.16 18.94 -5.00
CA GLU A 148 31.12 19.73 -4.23
C GLU A 148 30.39 20.76 -3.37
N GLU A 149 31.00 21.11 -2.23
CA GLU A 149 30.44 22.08 -1.29
C GLU A 149 30.22 23.45 -1.95
N GLU A 150 31.18 23.88 -2.78
CA GLU A 150 31.09 25.14 -3.54
C GLU A 150 29.97 25.11 -4.57
N THR A 151 29.81 24.00 -5.30
CA THR A 151 28.72 23.82 -6.27
C THR A 151 27.36 23.87 -5.58
N TYR A 152 27.21 23.19 -4.44
CA TYR A 152 25.98 23.24 -3.66
C TYR A 152 25.64 24.66 -3.21
N ALA A 153 26.61 25.38 -2.66
CA ALA A 153 26.42 26.76 -2.22
C ALA A 153 25.99 27.67 -3.39
N GLN A 154 26.65 27.53 -4.55
CA GLN A 154 26.29 28.26 -5.76
C GLN A 154 24.84 27.94 -6.21
N THR A 155 24.43 26.66 -6.19
CA THR A 155 23.06 26.28 -6.53
C THR A 155 22.03 26.95 -5.62
N LEU A 156 22.28 27.06 -4.31
CA LEU A 156 21.38 27.76 -3.39
C LEU A 156 21.30 29.26 -3.69
N GLU A 157 22.42 29.90 -4.06
CA GLU A 157 22.43 31.30 -4.48
C GLU A 157 21.61 31.50 -5.77
N GLU A 158 21.75 30.62 -6.75
CA GLU A 158 20.97 30.65 -7.99
C GLU A 158 19.47 30.47 -7.73
N LEU A 159 19.08 29.53 -6.86
CA LEU A 159 17.69 29.34 -6.45
C LEU A 159 17.13 30.60 -5.76
N THR A 160 17.94 31.26 -4.94
CA THR A 160 17.57 32.52 -4.28
C THR A 160 17.36 33.64 -5.31
N GLN A 161 18.22 33.72 -6.32
CA GLN A 161 18.11 34.70 -7.41
C GLN A 161 16.88 34.48 -8.28
N ARG A 162 16.57 33.22 -8.64
CA ARG A 162 15.34 32.86 -9.38
C ARG A 162 14.07 33.25 -8.61
N GLY A 163 14.13 33.31 -7.28
CA GLY A 163 13.02 33.77 -6.44
C GLY A 163 12.69 35.25 -6.55
N THR A 164 13.56 36.06 -7.20
CA THR A 164 13.25 37.45 -7.55
C THR A 164 12.48 37.58 -8.86
N GLU A 165 12.34 36.49 -9.62
CA GLU A 165 11.54 36.39 -10.83
C GLU A 165 10.06 36.08 -10.49
N ASP A 166 9.15 36.26 -11.45
CA ASP A 166 7.68 36.13 -11.28
C ASP A 166 7.21 34.66 -11.07
N ASN A 167 8.03 33.81 -10.46
CA ASN A 167 7.72 32.42 -10.13
C ASN A 167 7.54 32.22 -8.63
N ARG A 168 6.28 31.97 -8.23
CA ARG A 168 5.88 31.78 -6.83
C ARG A 168 6.69 30.71 -6.09
N LEU A 169 6.99 29.58 -6.73
CA LEU A 169 7.71 28.48 -6.08
C LEU A 169 9.11 28.92 -5.65
N TYR A 170 9.86 29.56 -6.55
CA TYR A 170 11.22 30.03 -6.26
C TYR A 170 11.21 31.20 -5.27
N ALA A 171 10.19 32.06 -5.28
CA ALA A 171 10.04 33.09 -4.26
C ALA A 171 9.85 32.49 -2.84
N LEU A 172 9.08 31.40 -2.73
CA LEU A 172 8.91 30.66 -1.48
C LEU A 172 10.22 29.96 -1.07
N LEU A 173 10.94 29.33 -2.00
CA LEU A 173 12.25 28.73 -1.75
C LEU A 173 13.27 29.76 -1.26
N ALA A 174 13.34 30.93 -1.91
CA ALA A 174 14.23 32.02 -1.50
C ALA A 174 13.93 32.53 -0.08
N THR A 175 12.65 32.54 0.31
CA THR A 175 12.23 32.91 1.66
C THR A 175 12.52 31.79 2.66
N SER A 176 12.35 30.53 2.27
CA SER A 176 12.54 29.38 3.16
C SER A 176 14.01 29.10 3.49
N MET A 177 14.95 29.58 2.68
CA MET A 177 16.39 29.46 2.92
C MET A 177 16.94 30.47 3.96
N GLN A 178 16.09 31.28 4.59
CA GLN A 178 16.49 32.29 5.59
C GLN A 178 16.26 31.80 7.02
N GLY A 179 17.18 32.16 7.93
CA GLY A 179 17.06 31.92 9.37
C GLY A 179 17.47 30.51 9.83
N ASP A 180 17.24 30.22 11.11
CA ASP A 180 17.71 29.00 11.78
C ASP A 180 17.01 27.70 11.29
N SER A 181 15.87 27.84 10.62
CA SER A 181 15.12 26.74 10.01
C SER A 181 15.24 26.73 8.49
N ALA A 182 16.35 27.22 7.94
CA ALA A 182 16.59 27.31 6.51
C ALA A 182 16.37 25.97 5.80
N TRP A 183 15.62 25.98 4.71
CA TRP A 183 15.41 24.83 3.84
C TRP A 183 15.34 25.24 2.36
N PRO A 184 16.14 24.63 1.45
CA PRO A 184 17.31 23.79 1.76
C PRO A 184 18.30 24.48 2.70
N ALA A 185 19.00 23.70 3.52
CA ALA A 185 19.88 24.24 4.57
C ALA A 185 21.26 24.62 3.98
N PRO A 186 21.98 25.59 4.56
CA PRO A 186 23.32 25.95 4.08
C PRO A 186 24.31 24.79 4.29
N ALA A 187 25.39 24.78 3.48
CA ALA A 187 26.39 23.71 3.49
C ALA A 187 26.97 23.43 4.89
N GLN A 188 27.27 24.49 5.66
CA GLN A 188 27.75 24.38 7.03
C GLN A 188 26.79 23.57 7.92
N THR A 189 25.48 23.81 7.84
CA THR A 189 24.48 23.06 8.62
C THR A 189 24.44 21.59 8.20
N LEU A 190 24.57 21.29 6.91
CA LEU A 190 24.63 19.91 6.43
C LEU A 190 25.90 19.20 6.91
N SER A 191 27.06 19.85 6.81
CA SER A 191 28.33 19.32 7.32
C SER A 191 28.24 19.04 8.82
N ASP A 192 27.73 19.99 9.62
CA ASP A 192 27.66 19.86 11.07
C ASP A 192 26.65 18.80 11.53
N GLN A 193 25.45 18.77 10.91
CA GLN A 193 24.34 17.91 11.36
C GLN A 193 24.34 16.54 10.70
N LEU A 194 24.61 16.46 9.40
CA LEU A 194 24.63 15.18 8.68
C LEU A 194 26.02 14.57 8.63
N GLY A 195 27.08 15.36 8.61
CA GLY A 195 28.46 14.92 8.37
C GLY A 195 29.40 14.95 9.57
N ASP A 196 28.91 15.15 10.79
CA ASP A 196 29.72 15.33 12.01
C ASP A 196 30.86 16.35 11.84
N GLY A 197 30.60 17.43 11.08
CA GLY A 197 31.56 18.49 10.74
C GLY A 197 32.27 18.32 9.39
N GLY A 198 31.97 17.28 8.61
CA GLY A 198 32.61 17.02 7.31
C GLY A 198 31.62 16.88 6.15
N TRP A 199 31.81 17.66 5.08
CA TRP A 199 30.98 17.59 3.87
C TRP A 199 30.96 16.20 3.23
N SER A 200 32.14 15.60 3.09
CA SER A 200 32.31 14.29 2.45
C SER A 200 31.58 13.18 3.20
N LEU A 201 31.55 13.27 4.53
CA LEU A 201 30.79 12.33 5.36
C LEU A 201 29.28 12.55 5.21
N ALA A 202 28.82 13.80 5.10
CA ALA A 202 27.42 14.10 4.78
C ALA A 202 27.02 13.53 3.41
N MET A 203 27.89 13.63 2.39
CA MET A 203 27.66 13.04 1.08
C MET A 203 27.51 11.52 1.17
N LEU A 204 28.46 10.83 1.81
CA LEU A 204 28.40 9.37 1.98
C LEU A 204 27.12 8.91 2.71
N ARG A 205 26.74 9.60 3.80
CA ARG A 205 25.55 9.28 4.60
C ARG A 205 24.24 9.50 3.86
N THR A 206 24.23 10.36 2.86
CA THR A 206 23.07 10.63 2.00
C THR A 206 23.14 9.92 0.66
N GLY A 207 24.19 9.13 0.42
CA GLY A 207 24.38 8.31 -0.77
C GLY A 207 24.89 9.06 -2.00
N ILE A 208 25.49 10.23 -1.80
CA ILE A 208 26.19 11.02 -2.84
C ILE A 208 27.69 10.70 -2.77
N CYS A 209 28.37 10.61 -3.91
CA CYS A 209 29.81 10.35 -3.94
C CYS A 209 30.57 11.64 -3.57
N PRO A 210 31.45 11.63 -2.55
CA PRO A 210 32.40 12.72 -2.36
C PRO A 210 33.50 12.69 -3.43
N THR A 211 34.18 13.81 -3.66
CA THR A 211 35.20 13.94 -4.72
C THR A 211 36.42 13.06 -4.45
N GLU A 212 36.82 12.94 -3.19
CA GLU A 212 37.95 12.14 -2.74
C GLU A 212 37.66 10.62 -2.64
N ALA A 213 36.45 10.17 -2.98
CA ALA A 213 36.04 8.77 -2.78
C ALA A 213 37.02 7.77 -3.42
N LEU A 214 37.46 8.04 -4.66
CA LEU A 214 38.38 7.17 -5.37
C LEU A 214 39.79 7.17 -4.76
N GLU A 215 40.25 8.33 -4.27
CA GLU A 215 41.57 8.47 -3.64
C GLU A 215 41.61 7.74 -2.28
N GLN A 216 40.50 7.77 -1.55
CA GLN A 216 40.32 7.08 -0.27
C GLN A 216 39.95 5.60 -0.41
N GLY A 217 39.77 5.10 -1.64
CA GLY A 217 39.39 3.70 -1.91
C GLY A 217 37.96 3.36 -1.49
N TRP A 218 37.07 4.35 -1.41
CA TRP A 218 35.65 4.15 -1.11
C TRP A 218 34.89 3.71 -2.36
N HIS A 219 34.51 2.43 -2.39
CA HIS A 219 33.77 1.84 -3.51
C HIS A 219 32.25 2.07 -3.35
N ILE A 220 31.64 2.77 -4.32
CA ILE A 220 30.22 3.19 -4.27
C ILE A 220 29.37 2.48 -5.34
N ASP A 221 29.96 1.61 -6.16
CA ASP A 221 29.22 0.88 -7.19
C ASP A 221 28.40 -0.31 -6.63
N ALA A 222 27.51 -0.84 -7.49
CA ALA A 222 26.67 -1.99 -7.16
C ALA A 222 27.46 -3.28 -6.89
N ALA A 223 28.68 -3.41 -7.44
CA ALA A 223 29.50 -4.61 -7.28
C ALA A 223 30.13 -4.67 -5.87
N ALA A 224 30.29 -3.53 -5.20
CA ALA A 224 30.71 -3.46 -3.81
C ALA A 224 29.72 -4.13 -2.84
N VAL A 225 28.45 -4.33 -3.25
CA VAL A 225 27.46 -5.01 -2.41
C VAL A 225 27.55 -6.53 -2.57
N PRO A 226 27.90 -7.28 -1.53
CA PRO A 226 28.15 -8.71 -1.63
C PRO A 226 26.85 -9.50 -1.87
N LYS A 227 26.98 -10.78 -2.26
CA LYS A 227 25.83 -11.67 -2.51
C LYS A 227 25.09 -12.04 -1.22
N ASP A 228 25.82 -12.16 -0.11
CA ASP A 228 25.31 -12.45 1.24
C ASP A 228 24.95 -11.19 2.03
N PHE A 229 24.72 -10.06 1.34
CA PHE A 229 24.36 -8.78 1.94
C PHE A 229 23.21 -8.88 2.94
N ALA A 230 22.13 -9.62 2.60
CA ALA A 230 20.99 -9.78 3.51
C ALA A 230 21.38 -10.56 4.78
N ALA A 231 22.00 -11.73 4.61
CA ALA A 231 22.36 -12.63 5.71
C ALA A 231 23.39 -12.02 6.66
N LYS A 232 24.39 -11.30 6.14
CA LYS A 232 25.47 -10.71 6.95
C LYS A 232 25.24 -9.24 7.28
N THR A 233 25.33 -8.39 6.26
CA THR A 233 25.37 -6.93 6.45
C THR A 233 24.04 -6.39 6.98
N LEU A 234 22.93 -6.76 6.33
CA LEU A 234 21.62 -6.25 6.73
C LEU A 234 21.20 -6.81 8.09
N SER A 235 21.46 -8.09 8.37
CA SER A 235 21.19 -8.67 9.71
C SER A 235 22.00 -7.98 10.81
N LEU A 236 23.27 -7.65 10.55
CA LEU A 236 24.10 -6.88 11.48
C LEU A 236 23.54 -5.47 11.71
N PHE A 237 23.13 -4.78 10.65
CA PHE A 237 22.49 -3.46 10.75
C PHE A 237 21.16 -3.51 11.51
N LEU A 238 20.29 -4.49 11.20
CA LEU A 238 19.01 -4.65 11.90
C LEU A 238 19.23 -4.97 13.39
N SER A 239 20.26 -5.75 13.73
CA SER A 239 20.66 -6.01 15.11
C SER A 239 21.17 -4.74 15.81
N TYR A 240 21.92 -3.89 15.10
CA TYR A 240 22.31 -2.57 15.58
C TYR A 240 21.09 -1.70 15.87
N CYS A 241 20.14 -1.61 14.94
CA CYS A 241 18.88 -0.88 15.11
C CYS A 241 18.10 -1.36 16.34
N ALA A 242 17.92 -2.67 16.49
CA ALA A 242 17.23 -3.26 17.64
C ALA A 242 17.96 -2.99 18.98
N ARG A 243 19.29 -3.03 19.00
CA ARG A 243 20.09 -2.79 20.21
C ARG A 243 20.00 -1.35 20.71
N TYR A 244 19.92 -0.39 19.80
CA TYR A 244 19.93 1.04 20.11
C TYR A 244 18.56 1.70 20.00
N ASP A 245 17.48 0.91 19.86
CA ASP A 245 16.11 1.38 19.69
C ASP A 245 15.96 2.42 18.56
N ARG A 246 16.50 2.06 17.39
CA ARG A 246 16.47 2.90 16.19
C ARG A 246 15.67 2.25 15.09
N GLU A 247 14.97 3.06 14.32
CA GLU A 247 14.31 2.60 13.11
C GLU A 247 15.32 2.40 11.96
N PRO A 248 15.16 1.35 11.13
CA PRO A 248 16.07 1.04 10.03
C PRO A 248 15.82 1.93 8.80
N THR A 249 15.89 3.24 8.98
CA THR A 249 15.73 4.26 7.94
C THR A 249 16.99 4.40 7.08
N VAL A 250 16.90 5.08 5.93
CA VAL A 250 18.05 5.24 5.03
C VAL A 250 19.19 6.00 5.65
N LEU A 251 18.88 7.05 6.42
CA LEU A 251 19.89 7.86 7.08
C LEU A 251 20.51 7.11 8.26
N SER A 252 19.74 6.24 8.93
CA SER A 252 20.29 5.35 9.95
C SER A 252 21.30 4.37 9.34
N TYR A 253 21.03 3.83 8.14
CA TYR A 253 21.99 3.00 7.42
C TYR A 253 23.19 3.81 6.93
N GLY A 254 22.97 4.98 6.34
CA GLY A 254 24.03 5.88 5.90
C GLY A 254 24.99 6.24 7.02
N TYR A 255 24.46 6.60 8.20
CA TYR A 255 25.24 6.83 9.41
C TYR A 255 26.01 5.57 9.83
N TRP A 256 25.33 4.43 9.94
CA TRP A 256 25.94 3.18 10.41
C TRP A 256 27.06 2.68 9.49
N SER A 257 26.86 2.73 8.17
CA SER A 257 27.85 2.31 7.16
C SER A 257 29.09 3.20 7.10
N THR A 258 29.04 4.39 7.69
CA THR A 258 30.14 5.36 7.73
C THR A 258 30.80 5.47 9.10
N ILE A 259 30.45 4.61 10.06
CA ILE A 259 31.18 4.51 11.33
C ILE A 259 32.63 4.06 11.03
N PRO A 260 33.67 4.68 11.61
CA PRO A 260 35.07 4.39 11.26
C PRO A 260 35.48 2.91 11.32
N THR A 261 34.87 2.13 12.21
CA THR A 261 35.15 0.68 12.34
C THR A 261 34.45 -0.19 11.29
N LEU A 262 33.48 0.37 10.57
CA LEU A 262 32.67 -0.33 9.56
C LEU A 262 32.94 0.19 8.15
N MET A 263 33.44 1.41 8.02
CA MET A 263 33.78 2.02 6.75
C MET A 263 34.81 1.15 6.01
N GLY A 264 34.47 0.70 4.80
CA GLY A 264 35.26 -0.24 4.00
C GLY A 264 34.95 -1.73 4.25
N GLU A 265 34.39 -2.08 5.40
CA GLU A 265 33.96 -3.46 5.72
C GLU A 265 32.53 -3.74 5.26
N VAL A 266 31.68 -2.72 5.24
CA VAL A 266 30.29 -2.81 4.78
C VAL A 266 30.05 -1.91 3.57
N PRO A 267 29.12 -2.28 2.67
CA PRO A 267 28.77 -1.43 1.53
C PRO A 267 28.17 -0.11 1.98
N LEU A 268 28.65 0.97 1.37
CA LEU A 268 28.15 2.32 1.60
C LEU A 268 26.72 2.46 1.06
N LEU A 269 25.99 3.47 1.54
CA LEU A 269 24.60 3.70 1.11
C LEU A 269 24.47 3.86 -0.41
N GLY A 270 25.41 4.56 -1.05
CA GLY A 270 25.41 4.72 -2.51
C GLY A 270 25.52 3.38 -3.25
N SER A 271 26.35 2.44 -2.76
CA SER A 271 26.46 1.08 -3.31
C SER A 271 25.14 0.31 -3.21
N VAL A 272 24.46 0.42 -2.06
CA VAL A 272 23.17 -0.24 -1.84
C VAL A 272 22.12 0.32 -2.79
N ARG A 273 22.07 1.66 -2.97
CA ARG A 273 21.16 2.28 -3.95
C ARG A 273 21.50 1.86 -5.38
N ALA A 274 22.77 1.83 -5.76
CA ALA A 274 23.19 1.40 -7.09
C ALA A 274 22.76 -0.04 -7.42
N LYS A 275 22.75 -0.94 -6.43
CA LYS A 275 22.33 -2.33 -6.64
C LYS A 275 20.81 -2.54 -6.63
N TYR A 276 20.08 -1.84 -5.76
CA TYR A 276 18.67 -2.11 -5.50
C TYR A 276 17.72 -1.02 -6.00
N GLY A 277 18.23 0.10 -6.52
CA GLY A 277 17.47 1.29 -6.90
C GLY A 277 17.14 2.18 -5.69
N SER A 278 16.68 1.61 -4.58
CA SER A 278 16.40 2.35 -3.35
C SER A 278 16.71 1.56 -2.08
N TRP A 279 16.84 2.28 -0.96
CA TRP A 279 17.03 1.66 0.36
C TRP A 279 15.83 0.82 0.78
N GLN A 280 14.61 1.29 0.54
CA GLN A 280 13.40 0.53 0.90
C GLN A 280 13.33 -0.82 0.19
N VAL A 281 13.69 -0.85 -1.09
CA VAL A 281 13.74 -2.08 -1.88
C VAL A 281 14.80 -3.03 -1.32
N ALA A 282 15.99 -2.53 -1.00
CA ALA A 282 17.06 -3.31 -0.37
C ALA A 282 16.61 -3.90 0.97
N LEU A 283 16.01 -3.08 1.84
CA LEU A 283 15.51 -3.47 3.15
C LEU A 283 14.39 -4.51 3.06
N HIS A 284 13.42 -4.31 2.16
CA HIS A 284 12.31 -5.23 1.97
C HIS A 284 12.78 -6.58 1.44
N ARG A 285 13.58 -6.59 0.36
CA ARG A 285 14.14 -7.84 -0.20
C ARG A 285 15.00 -8.57 0.80
N GLY A 286 15.84 -7.84 1.54
CA GLY A 286 16.72 -8.44 2.54
C GLY A 286 15.95 -9.03 3.73
N ARG A 287 14.92 -8.36 4.24
CA ARG A 287 14.03 -8.91 5.28
C ARG A 287 13.33 -10.19 4.80
N ALA A 288 12.82 -10.20 3.57
CA ALA A 288 12.20 -11.39 2.99
C ALA A 288 13.20 -12.55 2.84
N GLN A 289 14.44 -12.26 2.46
CA GLN A 289 15.50 -13.27 2.40
C GLN A 289 15.83 -13.84 3.79
N ILE A 290 16.05 -12.98 4.79
CA ILE A 290 16.34 -13.39 6.17
C ILE A 290 15.19 -14.26 6.71
N ALA A 291 13.94 -13.85 6.50
CA ALA A 291 12.78 -14.63 6.92
C ALA A 291 12.73 -16.03 6.26
N ARG A 292 13.04 -16.13 4.96
CA ARG A 292 13.11 -17.41 4.26
C ARG A 292 14.22 -18.31 4.82
N GLU A 293 15.41 -17.75 5.06
CA GLU A 293 16.54 -18.50 5.62
C GLU A 293 16.22 -19.03 7.03
N LEU A 294 15.56 -18.22 7.88
CA LEU A 294 15.10 -18.65 9.20
C LEU A 294 14.02 -19.75 9.14
N LEU A 295 13.08 -19.66 8.19
CA LEU A 295 12.07 -20.71 7.98
C LEU A 295 12.69 -22.03 7.49
N LEU A 296 13.69 -21.97 6.62
CA LEU A 296 14.42 -23.16 6.18
C LEU A 296 15.17 -23.79 7.36
N TRP A 297 15.87 -22.97 8.15
CA TRP A 297 16.59 -23.42 9.33
C TRP A 297 15.66 -24.10 10.35
N THR A 298 14.54 -23.46 10.72
CA THR A 298 13.56 -24.06 11.65
C THR A 298 12.95 -25.36 11.11
N ARG A 299 12.75 -25.48 9.79
CA ARG A 299 12.27 -26.71 9.16
C ARG A 299 13.33 -27.81 9.18
N GLU A 300 14.59 -27.47 8.96
CA GLU A 300 15.72 -28.41 9.05
C GLU A 300 15.93 -28.89 10.49
N GLU A 301 15.85 -28.00 11.47
CA GLU A 301 15.88 -28.36 12.89
C GLU A 301 14.70 -29.25 13.29
N ALA A 302 13.48 -28.92 12.85
CA ALA A 302 12.31 -29.77 13.10
C ALA A 302 12.46 -31.16 12.46
N LYS A 303 13.06 -31.24 11.26
CA LYS A 303 13.35 -32.50 10.59
C LYS A 303 14.45 -33.29 11.32
N ALA A 304 15.50 -32.63 11.79
CA ALA A 304 16.55 -33.25 12.59
C ALA A 304 15.99 -33.78 13.91
N ALA A 305 15.19 -32.99 14.64
CA ALA A 305 14.52 -33.41 15.87
C ALA A 305 13.55 -34.58 15.64
N ALA A 306 12.81 -34.59 14.52
CA ALA A 306 11.96 -35.73 14.15
C ALA A 306 12.78 -37.00 13.83
N THR A 307 13.96 -36.85 13.24
CA THR A 307 14.88 -37.97 12.96
C THR A 307 15.54 -38.49 14.25
N GLU A 308 15.83 -37.62 15.21
CA GLU A 308 16.31 -38.01 16.55
C GLU A 308 15.20 -38.72 17.37
N LEU A 309 13.95 -38.30 17.20
CA LEU A 309 12.78 -38.98 17.79
C LEU A 309 12.52 -40.36 17.14
N ASP A 310 12.78 -40.53 15.85
CA ASP A 310 12.69 -41.83 15.18
C ASP A 310 13.83 -42.76 15.61
N THR A 311 15.07 -42.26 15.65
CA THR A 311 16.23 -43.07 16.08
C THR A 311 16.21 -43.45 17.57
N THR A 312 15.55 -42.67 18.43
CA THR A 312 15.29 -43.06 19.83
C THR A 312 14.13 -44.05 19.98
N ARG A 313 13.22 -44.09 19.01
CA ARG A 313 12.11 -45.06 18.96
C ARG A 313 12.55 -46.42 18.39
N ASP A 314 13.63 -46.44 17.60
CA ASP A 314 14.24 -47.65 17.03
C ASP A 314 15.15 -48.43 18.01
N VAL A 315 15.36 -47.95 19.26
CA VAL A 315 16.13 -48.70 20.29
C VAL A 315 15.26 -49.68 21.09
N GLU A 316 13.94 -49.62 20.95
CA GLU A 316 13.02 -50.62 21.53
C GLU A 316 12.16 -51.26 20.43
N LEU A 317 12.69 -52.22 19.68
CA LEU A 317 12.02 -53.44 19.16
C LEU A 317 12.94 -54.15 18.13
N PRO A 318 13.22 -55.46 18.24
CA PRO A 318 14.08 -56.17 17.30
C PRO A 318 13.32 -56.70 16.07
N ASP A 319 14.01 -56.62 14.94
CA ASP A 319 13.97 -57.41 13.71
C ASP A 319 12.67 -58.13 13.29
N ALA A 320 12.14 -57.72 12.14
CA ALA A 320 11.54 -58.62 11.16
C ALA A 320 11.74 -58.07 9.74
N GLU A 321 12.61 -58.75 8.99
CA GLU A 321 12.87 -58.59 7.56
C GLU A 321 11.58 -58.65 6.73
N LEU A 322 11.48 -57.84 5.66
CA LEU A 322 10.81 -58.22 4.41
C LEU A 322 11.33 -57.34 3.25
N ASP A 323 11.75 -58.05 2.19
CA ASP A 323 12.51 -57.60 1.02
C ASP A 323 11.72 -56.82 -0.06
N ALA A 324 12.50 -56.00 -0.78
CA ALA A 324 12.49 -55.70 -2.22
C ALA A 324 11.31 -54.95 -2.90
N ALA A 325 11.62 -53.77 -3.47
CA ALA A 325 11.66 -53.54 -4.93
C ALA A 325 12.15 -52.11 -5.27
N GLU A 326 13.15 -52.03 -6.14
CA GLU A 326 13.60 -50.82 -6.83
C GLU A 326 12.57 -50.32 -7.85
N GLU A 327 12.51 -48.99 -8.08
CA GLU A 327 12.70 -48.38 -9.41
C GLU A 327 12.62 -46.84 -9.34
N SER A 328 13.69 -46.18 -9.81
CA SER A 328 13.67 -44.77 -10.24
C SER A 328 13.12 -44.66 -11.67
N PRO A 329 12.79 -43.45 -12.16
CA PRO A 329 13.77 -42.88 -13.10
C PRO A 329 13.97 -41.36 -13.04
N THR A 330 15.22 -41.01 -13.35
CA THR A 330 15.77 -39.74 -13.82
C THR A 330 15.27 -39.31 -15.20
N ASN A 331 15.20 -37.99 -15.47
CA ASN A 331 15.65 -37.31 -16.71
C ASN A 331 15.54 -35.78 -16.48
N ALA A 332 16.63 -35.00 -16.41
CA ALA A 332 17.60 -34.58 -17.44
C ALA A 332 17.20 -33.28 -18.15
N VAL A 333 18.12 -32.32 -18.04
CA VAL A 333 18.14 -30.92 -18.52
C VAL A 333 18.24 -30.84 -20.04
N GLU A 334 17.64 -29.83 -20.67
CA GLU A 334 18.14 -29.25 -21.93
C GLU A 334 17.60 -27.82 -22.18
N ASN A 335 18.54 -26.90 -22.45
CA ASN A 335 18.43 -25.61 -23.17
C ASN A 335 19.58 -25.67 -24.20
N PRO A 336 19.48 -25.11 -25.44
CA PRO A 336 19.86 -23.68 -25.63
C PRO A 336 19.31 -22.93 -26.90
N SER A 337 19.31 -21.58 -26.83
CA SER A 337 19.60 -20.52 -27.86
C SER A 337 18.84 -20.44 -29.20
N GLU A 338 18.59 -19.32 -29.92
CA GLU A 338 18.83 -17.85 -29.84
C GLU A 338 18.02 -17.14 -30.99
N ASP A 339 17.83 -15.81 -30.87
CA ASP A 339 17.61 -14.75 -31.89
C ASP A 339 16.29 -14.50 -32.66
N THR A 340 15.56 -13.42 -32.30
CA THR A 340 15.10 -12.31 -33.20
C THR A 340 14.56 -11.09 -32.38
N PRO A 341 14.34 -9.86 -32.95
CA PRO A 341 14.85 -8.59 -32.43
C PRO A 341 13.88 -7.74 -31.56
N ALA A 342 14.48 -6.77 -30.87
CA ALA A 342 13.92 -5.93 -29.80
C ALA A 342 12.72 -5.03 -30.18
N GLU A 343 11.61 -5.25 -29.45
CA GLU A 343 10.52 -4.30 -29.19
C GLU A 343 10.80 -3.52 -27.88
N PRO A 344 10.24 -2.31 -27.67
CA PRO A 344 10.47 -1.54 -26.45
C PRO A 344 10.06 -2.36 -25.22
N THR A 345 11.03 -2.55 -24.32
CA THR A 345 10.96 -3.42 -23.15
C THR A 345 9.74 -3.10 -22.28
N ARG A 346 8.65 -3.84 -22.46
CA ARG A 346 7.53 -3.84 -21.51
C ARG A 346 7.96 -4.63 -20.29
N LEU A 347 8.26 -3.91 -19.21
CA LEU A 347 8.57 -4.45 -17.89
C LEU A 347 7.57 -5.56 -17.52
N SER A 348 8.09 -6.76 -17.30
CA SER A 348 7.30 -7.93 -16.93
C SER A 348 6.94 -7.90 -15.44
N ALA A 349 5.83 -8.54 -15.04
CA ALA A 349 5.45 -8.69 -13.64
C ALA A 349 6.56 -9.34 -12.77
N ARG A 350 7.41 -10.15 -13.40
CA ARG A 350 8.59 -10.76 -12.78
C ARG A 350 9.67 -9.71 -12.50
N GLU A 351 9.95 -8.81 -13.44
CA GLU A 351 10.89 -7.70 -13.23
C GLU A 351 10.35 -6.70 -12.21
N LEU A 352 9.04 -6.45 -12.15
CA LEU A 352 8.43 -5.57 -11.13
C LEU A 352 8.52 -6.13 -9.70
N THR A 353 8.36 -7.45 -9.56
CA THR A 353 8.60 -8.19 -8.29
C THR A 353 10.10 -8.22 -7.95
N GLU A 354 10.91 -8.42 -8.99
CA GLU A 354 12.32 -8.09 -9.15
C GLU A 354 12.63 -6.79 -8.41
N HIS A 355 11.99 -5.68 -8.78
CA HIS A 355 12.32 -4.31 -8.38
C HIS A 355 11.73 -3.84 -7.03
N GLY A 356 11.04 -4.72 -6.29
CA GLY A 356 10.51 -4.37 -4.95
C GLY A 356 9.44 -3.28 -4.96
N ILE A 357 8.83 -3.01 -6.12
CA ILE A 357 7.51 -2.37 -6.17
C ILE A 357 6.58 -3.36 -5.48
N GLY A 358 5.94 -2.93 -4.39
CA GLY A 358 4.92 -3.70 -3.73
C GLY A 358 3.88 -4.11 -4.76
N VAL A 359 3.97 -5.34 -5.25
CA VAL A 359 2.90 -5.93 -6.00
C VAL A 359 1.75 -5.93 -5.00
N VAL A 360 0.71 -5.15 -5.27
CA VAL A 360 -0.62 -5.49 -4.78
C VAL A 360 -0.83 -6.89 -5.32
N GLN A 361 -0.45 -7.88 -4.51
CA GLN A 361 -0.82 -9.25 -4.73
C GLN A 361 -2.34 -9.18 -4.65
N THR A 362 -2.99 -9.06 -5.80
CA THR A 362 -4.26 -9.74 -5.95
C THR A 362 -3.91 -11.16 -5.51
N ALA A 363 -4.39 -11.57 -4.34
CA ALA A 363 -3.89 -12.73 -3.60
C ALA A 363 -4.01 -14.06 -4.37
N HIS A 364 -4.48 -13.99 -5.62
CA HIS A 364 -4.81 -15.07 -6.52
C HIS A 364 -4.18 -14.80 -7.88
N THR A 365 -3.17 -15.59 -8.22
CA THR A 365 -2.45 -15.55 -9.51
C THR A 365 -3.35 -15.86 -10.72
N ASP A 366 -4.55 -16.38 -10.48
CA ASP A 366 -5.64 -16.52 -11.45
C ASP A 366 -6.94 -16.03 -10.79
N LEU A 367 -7.29 -14.76 -11.04
CA LEU A 367 -8.50 -14.14 -10.51
C LEU A 367 -9.75 -14.93 -10.95
N ALA A 368 -9.76 -15.49 -12.16
CA ALA A 368 -10.87 -16.29 -12.65
C ALA A 368 -10.97 -17.65 -11.93
N ALA A 369 -9.85 -18.29 -11.58
CA ALA A 369 -9.86 -19.47 -10.71
C ALA A 369 -10.32 -19.14 -9.29
N TYR A 370 -9.90 -18.01 -8.73
CA TYR A 370 -10.35 -17.58 -7.41
C TYR A 370 -11.84 -17.28 -7.37
N HIS A 371 -12.36 -16.49 -8.32
CA HIS A 371 -13.79 -16.24 -8.41
C HIS A 371 -14.55 -17.56 -8.57
N ARG A 372 -14.08 -18.49 -9.41
CA ARG A 372 -14.69 -19.84 -9.53
C ARG A 372 -14.68 -20.59 -8.20
N ALA A 373 -13.59 -20.55 -7.44
CA ALA A 373 -13.48 -21.20 -6.14
C ALA A 373 -14.41 -20.57 -5.10
N GLN A 374 -14.51 -19.24 -5.06
CA GLN A 374 -15.40 -18.51 -4.15
C GLN A 374 -16.88 -18.78 -4.46
N TRP A 375 -17.25 -18.83 -5.75
CA TRP A 375 -18.59 -19.24 -6.16
C TRP A 375 -18.91 -20.67 -5.75
N LYS A 376 -17.95 -21.59 -5.90
CA LYS A 376 -18.11 -22.98 -5.45
C LYS A 376 -18.31 -23.04 -3.92
N GLN A 377 -17.51 -22.29 -3.17
CA GLN A 377 -17.64 -22.18 -1.72
C GLN A 377 -18.99 -21.58 -1.30
N ALA A 378 -19.49 -20.56 -2.02
CA ALA A 378 -20.80 -19.97 -1.76
C ALA A 378 -21.94 -21.00 -1.95
N VAL A 379 -21.86 -21.85 -2.98
CA VAL A 379 -22.81 -22.95 -3.20
C VAL A 379 -22.75 -23.97 -2.07
N GLU A 380 -21.56 -24.37 -1.64
CA GLU A 380 -21.38 -25.34 -0.54
C GLU A 380 -21.96 -24.81 0.78
N VAL A 381 -21.60 -23.59 1.18
CA VAL A 381 -22.10 -22.95 2.41
C VAL A 381 -23.61 -22.76 2.36
N PHE A 382 -24.14 -22.31 1.22
CA PHE A 382 -25.59 -22.13 1.06
C PHE A 382 -26.33 -23.46 1.08
N GLY A 383 -25.78 -24.51 0.47
CA GLY A 383 -26.33 -25.87 0.50
C GLY A 383 -26.38 -26.46 1.92
N GLU A 384 -25.32 -26.27 2.71
CA GLU A 384 -25.30 -26.66 4.13
C GLU A 384 -26.39 -25.94 4.93
N ARG A 385 -26.58 -24.63 4.70
CA ARG A 385 -27.64 -23.85 5.34
C ARG A 385 -29.04 -24.33 4.95
N LEU A 386 -29.28 -24.61 3.66
CA LEU A 386 -30.55 -25.16 3.21
C LEU A 386 -30.82 -26.54 3.84
N ALA A 387 -29.80 -27.40 3.99
CA ALA A 387 -29.93 -28.68 4.66
C ALA A 387 -30.37 -28.54 6.13
N GLN A 388 -29.93 -27.48 6.80
CA GLN A 388 -30.27 -27.16 8.20
C GLN A 388 -31.59 -26.39 8.35
N LEU A 389 -32.18 -25.89 7.25
CA LEU A 389 -33.37 -25.04 7.28
C LEU A 389 -34.56 -25.76 7.95
N PRO A 390 -35.13 -25.25 9.06
CA PRO A 390 -36.26 -25.88 9.72
C PRO A 390 -37.48 -26.03 8.81
N TRP A 391 -38.30 -27.04 9.09
CA TRP A 391 -39.57 -27.22 8.38
C TRP A 391 -40.46 -25.99 8.56
N SER A 392 -41.20 -25.57 7.52
CA SER A 392 -42.01 -24.33 7.44
C SER A 392 -41.29 -22.98 7.46
N ARG A 393 -39.95 -22.93 7.49
CA ARG A 393 -39.20 -21.68 7.29
C ARG A 393 -38.84 -21.45 5.83
N ARG A 394 -38.71 -20.17 5.47
CA ARG A 394 -38.19 -19.70 4.18
C ARG A 394 -36.85 -19.01 4.41
N LEU A 395 -36.01 -19.01 3.38
CA LEU A 395 -34.74 -18.29 3.37
C LEU A 395 -34.75 -17.31 2.20
N GLY A 396 -34.82 -16.01 2.49
CA GLY A 396 -34.58 -14.97 1.50
C GLY A 396 -33.09 -14.84 1.22
N THR A 397 -32.75 -14.69 -0.05
CA THR A 397 -31.41 -14.37 -0.55
C THR A 397 -31.51 -13.12 -1.41
N TYR A 398 -30.63 -12.17 -1.15
CA TYR A 398 -30.63 -10.84 -1.73
C TYR A 398 -29.29 -10.53 -2.35
N TYR A 399 -29.33 -9.70 -3.39
CA TYR A 399 -28.15 -9.12 -4.03
C TYR A 399 -28.30 -7.61 -4.12
N PHE A 400 -27.20 -6.87 -3.96
CA PHE A 400 -27.20 -5.41 -3.97
C PHE A 400 -26.39 -4.92 -5.18
N PHE A 401 -27.00 -4.20 -6.14
CA PHE A 401 -26.27 -3.78 -7.35
C PHE A 401 -25.39 -2.56 -7.16
N ASP A 402 -25.79 -1.55 -6.38
CA ASP A 402 -24.99 -0.34 -6.17
C ASP A 402 -25.43 0.45 -4.92
N GLY A 403 -24.48 0.69 -4.00
CA GLY A 403 -24.59 1.65 -2.90
C GLY A 403 -23.21 1.86 -2.27
N PRO A 404 -22.77 3.11 -1.97
CA PRO A 404 -21.47 3.35 -1.35
C PRO A 404 -21.37 2.79 0.09
N THR A 405 -22.52 2.46 0.70
CA THR A 405 -22.65 1.71 1.95
C THR A 405 -23.87 0.78 1.89
N LEU A 406 -23.79 -0.37 2.57
CA LEU A 406 -24.77 -1.47 2.55
C LEU A 406 -26.20 -1.10 3.00
N GLU A 407 -26.38 0.04 3.66
CA GLU A 407 -27.65 0.44 4.30
C GLU A 407 -28.61 1.22 3.39
N GLU A 408 -28.16 1.64 2.19
CA GLU A 408 -28.92 2.55 1.31
C GLU A 408 -29.37 1.93 -0.03
N ALA A 409 -29.01 0.68 -0.33
CA ALA A 409 -29.32 0.04 -1.62
C ALA A 409 -30.53 -0.91 -1.53
N ASP A 410 -31.51 -0.76 -2.43
CA ASP A 410 -32.66 -1.66 -2.52
C ASP A 410 -32.22 -3.07 -3.04
N PRO A 411 -32.53 -4.16 -2.32
CA PRO A 411 -32.10 -5.51 -2.71
C PRO A 411 -32.82 -5.96 -3.97
N THR A 412 -32.08 -6.18 -5.05
CA THR A 412 -32.58 -6.70 -6.32
C THR A 412 -31.44 -7.50 -6.98
N PRO A 413 -31.63 -8.73 -7.50
CA PRO A 413 -32.78 -9.62 -7.36
C PRO A 413 -32.94 -10.20 -5.96
N VAL A 414 -34.15 -10.71 -5.67
CA VAL A 414 -34.46 -11.46 -4.46
C VAL A 414 -34.88 -12.88 -4.83
N VAL A 415 -34.29 -13.88 -4.18
CA VAL A 415 -34.72 -15.28 -4.29
C VAL A 415 -35.20 -15.76 -2.93
N THR A 416 -36.40 -16.31 -2.87
CA THR A 416 -36.94 -16.95 -1.66
C THR A 416 -36.92 -18.46 -1.83
N VAL A 417 -36.28 -19.16 -0.90
CA VAL A 417 -36.21 -20.63 -0.90
C VAL A 417 -37.10 -21.19 0.21
N PHE A 418 -38.02 -22.08 -0.15
CA PHE A 418 -38.96 -22.74 0.75
C PHE A 418 -38.63 -24.23 0.85
N ARG A 419 -38.65 -24.78 2.08
CA ARG A 419 -38.59 -26.23 2.29
C ARG A 419 -39.97 -26.85 2.10
N SER A 420 -40.09 -27.82 1.20
CA SER A 420 -41.34 -28.53 0.86
C SER A 420 -41.20 -30.05 1.09
N PRO A 421 -42.32 -30.81 1.10
CA PRO A 421 -42.27 -32.28 1.23
C PRO A 421 -41.50 -32.99 0.11
N THR A 422 -41.37 -32.36 -1.05
CA THR A 422 -40.70 -32.93 -2.24
C THR A 422 -39.29 -32.36 -2.47
N GLY A 423 -38.71 -31.65 -1.48
CA GLY A 423 -37.42 -30.95 -1.61
C GLY A 423 -37.58 -29.44 -1.44
N PHE A 424 -36.75 -28.64 -2.09
CA PHE A 424 -36.81 -27.18 -2.03
C PHE A 424 -37.58 -26.58 -3.23
N LEU A 425 -38.26 -25.47 -2.97
CA LEU A 425 -38.90 -24.59 -3.95
C LEU A 425 -38.17 -23.24 -3.91
N CYS A 426 -37.64 -22.80 -5.04
CA CYS A 426 -36.98 -21.50 -5.19
C CYS A 426 -37.87 -20.58 -6.01
N GLU A 427 -38.19 -19.40 -5.48
CA GLU A 427 -38.93 -18.35 -6.17
C GLU A 427 -38.03 -17.13 -6.37
N LEU A 428 -37.81 -16.76 -7.63
CA LEU A 428 -37.02 -15.59 -8.01
C LEU A 428 -37.96 -14.43 -8.35
N GLU A 429 -37.81 -13.33 -7.61
CA GLU A 429 -38.50 -12.07 -7.80
C GLU A 429 -37.57 -11.07 -8.50
N THR A 430 -37.95 -10.65 -9.70
CA THR A 430 -37.18 -9.72 -10.54
C THR A 430 -38.12 -8.68 -11.11
N THR A 431 -37.86 -7.41 -10.85
CA THR A 431 -38.36 -6.30 -11.67
C THR A 431 -37.46 -6.22 -12.91
N THR A 432 -37.94 -6.70 -14.05
CA THR A 432 -37.18 -6.75 -15.31
C THR A 432 -36.63 -5.39 -15.77
N GLU A 433 -37.17 -4.29 -15.25
CA GLU A 433 -36.73 -2.92 -15.54
C GLU A 433 -35.51 -2.48 -14.69
N ALA A 434 -35.13 -3.22 -13.64
CA ALA A 434 -34.09 -2.83 -12.67
C ALA A 434 -32.75 -3.57 -12.82
N LEU A 435 -32.68 -4.63 -13.63
CA LEU A 435 -31.51 -5.50 -13.72
C LEU A 435 -30.67 -5.20 -14.99
N PRO A 436 -29.38 -4.85 -14.86
CA PRO A 436 -28.56 -4.43 -16.00
C PRO A 436 -28.29 -5.54 -17.02
N ALA A 437 -28.38 -6.82 -16.62
CA ALA A 437 -28.09 -7.97 -17.49
C ALA A 437 -29.02 -9.18 -17.23
N PHE A 438 -30.33 -8.95 -17.14
CA PHE A 438 -31.30 -10.04 -16.96
C PHE A 438 -31.42 -10.95 -18.20
N ASN A 439 -31.17 -12.25 -18.04
CA ASN A 439 -31.22 -13.26 -19.09
C ASN A 439 -32.29 -14.34 -18.81
N PRO A 440 -33.53 -14.15 -19.30
CA PRO A 440 -34.62 -15.10 -19.07
C PRO A 440 -34.46 -16.41 -19.86
N GLU A 441 -33.66 -16.43 -20.94
CA GLU A 441 -33.39 -17.63 -21.72
C GLU A 441 -32.48 -18.60 -20.95
N PHE A 442 -31.47 -18.07 -20.27
CA PHE A 442 -30.59 -18.84 -19.38
C PHE A 442 -31.40 -19.55 -18.29
N LEU A 443 -32.30 -18.83 -17.61
CA LEU A 443 -33.14 -19.40 -16.55
C LEU A 443 -33.99 -20.58 -17.06
N GLN A 444 -34.60 -20.47 -18.25
CA GLN A 444 -35.39 -21.56 -18.83
C GLN A 444 -34.56 -22.78 -19.21
N GLN A 445 -33.36 -22.56 -19.77
CA GLN A 445 -32.44 -23.65 -20.10
C GLN A 445 -32.02 -24.42 -18.86
N HIS A 446 -31.97 -23.75 -17.70
CA HIS A 446 -31.63 -24.33 -16.40
C HIS A 446 -32.88 -24.70 -15.57
N GLY A 447 -34.03 -24.92 -16.24
CA GLY A 447 -35.22 -25.53 -15.65
C GLY A 447 -36.18 -24.58 -14.92
N TRP A 448 -35.87 -23.28 -14.81
CA TRP A 448 -36.76 -22.32 -14.17
C TRP A 448 -38.00 -22.08 -15.05
N ARG A 449 -39.18 -22.13 -14.42
CA ARG A 449 -40.46 -21.93 -15.09
C ARG A 449 -40.78 -20.44 -15.18
N ARG A 450 -41.23 -20.00 -16.36
CA ARG A 450 -41.67 -18.63 -16.61
C ARG A 450 -42.84 -18.25 -15.70
N PRO A 451 -42.90 -16.99 -15.23
CA PRO A 451 -44.07 -16.44 -14.57
C PRO A 451 -45.34 -16.62 -15.41
N VAL A 452 -46.43 -17.02 -14.76
CA VAL A 452 -47.77 -17.12 -15.34
C VAL A 452 -48.76 -16.31 -14.51
N PRO A 453 -49.93 -15.92 -15.02
CA PRO A 453 -50.88 -15.11 -14.24
C PRO A 453 -51.29 -15.72 -12.88
N ALA A 454 -51.29 -17.05 -12.77
CA ALA A 454 -51.56 -17.75 -11.51
C ALA A 454 -50.36 -17.77 -10.52
N HIS A 455 -49.15 -17.51 -11.01
CA HIS A 455 -47.93 -17.49 -10.22
C HIS A 455 -46.90 -16.53 -10.84
N PRO A 456 -46.82 -15.27 -10.37
CA PRO A 456 -46.14 -14.18 -11.07
C PRO A 456 -44.60 -14.19 -10.90
N ARG A 457 -44.03 -15.26 -10.36
CA ARG A 457 -42.59 -15.39 -10.08
C ARG A 457 -41.96 -16.52 -10.88
N TRP A 458 -40.66 -16.38 -11.16
CA TRP A 458 -39.86 -17.47 -11.68
C TRP A 458 -39.74 -18.53 -10.59
N ASN A 459 -40.01 -19.79 -10.92
CA ASN A 459 -39.97 -20.87 -9.92
C ASN A 459 -39.24 -22.11 -10.41
N LEU A 460 -38.60 -22.78 -9.45
CA LEU A 460 -37.94 -24.07 -9.62
C LEU A 460 -38.22 -24.93 -8.38
N HIS A 461 -38.58 -26.20 -8.56
CA HIS A 461 -38.99 -27.09 -7.46
C HIS A 461 -38.44 -28.50 -7.62
N VAL A 462 -38.51 -29.28 -6.54
CA VAL A 462 -38.03 -30.68 -6.45
C VAL A 462 -36.51 -30.72 -6.56
N LEU A 463 -35.87 -29.95 -5.69
CA LEU A 463 -34.41 -29.85 -5.59
C LEU A 463 -33.95 -30.41 -4.24
N ASP A 464 -32.80 -31.08 -4.22
CA ASP A 464 -32.06 -31.30 -2.98
C ASP A 464 -31.39 -29.99 -2.48
N PRO A 465 -30.84 -29.93 -1.25
CA PRO A 465 -30.24 -28.70 -0.73
C PRO A 465 -29.12 -28.11 -1.59
N LEU A 466 -28.26 -28.94 -2.17
CA LEU A 466 -27.10 -28.49 -2.93
C LEU A 466 -27.51 -28.10 -4.36
N GLU A 467 -28.44 -28.84 -4.96
CA GLU A 467 -29.07 -28.51 -6.23
C GLU A 467 -29.82 -27.18 -6.14
N ALA A 468 -30.57 -26.96 -5.05
CA ALA A 468 -31.22 -25.69 -4.78
C ALA A 468 -30.21 -24.55 -4.64
N ALA A 469 -29.12 -24.77 -3.90
CA ALA A 469 -28.08 -23.76 -3.74
C ALA A 469 -27.39 -23.41 -5.06
N SER A 470 -27.02 -24.42 -5.84
CA SER A 470 -26.39 -24.24 -7.16
C SER A 470 -27.32 -23.50 -8.10
N ALA A 471 -28.60 -23.90 -8.18
CA ALA A 471 -29.56 -23.29 -9.09
C ALA A 471 -29.84 -21.81 -8.75
N VAL A 472 -29.88 -21.45 -7.46
CA VAL A 472 -30.06 -20.06 -7.01
C VAL A 472 -28.83 -19.21 -7.31
N VAL A 473 -27.63 -19.71 -7.01
CA VAL A 473 -26.37 -19.00 -7.25
C VAL A 473 -26.15 -18.78 -8.76
N GLU A 474 -26.41 -19.80 -9.59
CA GLU A 474 -26.30 -19.67 -11.05
C GLU A 474 -27.37 -18.76 -11.64
N ALA A 475 -28.60 -18.83 -11.14
CA ALA A 475 -29.67 -17.94 -11.56
C ALA A 475 -29.33 -16.48 -11.26
N MET A 476 -28.81 -16.17 -10.08
CA MET A 476 -28.38 -14.82 -9.76
C MET A 476 -27.14 -14.41 -10.59
N ARG A 477 -26.09 -15.24 -10.64
CA ARG A 477 -24.86 -14.92 -11.36
C ARG A 477 -25.05 -14.74 -12.86
N CYS A 478 -25.65 -15.73 -13.52
CA CYS A 478 -25.73 -15.80 -14.98
C CYS A 478 -27.10 -15.38 -15.52
N GLY A 479 -28.17 -15.52 -14.72
CA GLY A 479 -29.53 -15.11 -15.09
C GLY A 479 -29.87 -13.67 -14.71
N CYS A 480 -29.28 -13.12 -13.64
CA CYS A 480 -29.55 -11.75 -13.18
C CYS A 480 -28.35 -10.79 -13.34
N GLY A 481 -27.17 -11.28 -13.74
CA GLY A 481 -25.97 -10.45 -13.91
C GLY A 481 -25.24 -10.13 -12.61
N CYS A 482 -25.39 -10.96 -11.57
CA CYS A 482 -24.76 -10.77 -10.27
C CYS A 482 -23.29 -11.25 -10.28
N GLU A 483 -22.34 -10.38 -10.64
CA GLU A 483 -20.94 -10.76 -10.87
C GLU A 483 -20.10 -10.99 -9.59
N ARG A 484 -20.51 -10.46 -8.43
CA ARG A 484 -19.75 -10.45 -7.18
C ARG A 484 -20.33 -11.37 -6.12
N TRP A 485 -19.61 -12.43 -5.75
CA TRP A 485 -20.06 -13.37 -4.72
C TRP A 485 -20.23 -12.73 -3.33
N ASP A 486 -19.46 -11.69 -3.01
CA ASP A 486 -19.42 -11.04 -1.69
C ASP A 486 -20.63 -10.12 -1.41
N PHE A 487 -21.45 -9.89 -2.44
CA PHE A 487 -22.65 -9.04 -2.40
C PHE A 487 -23.92 -9.83 -2.11
N TYR A 488 -23.82 -11.16 -1.97
CA TYR A 488 -24.92 -12.02 -1.54
C TYR A 488 -25.16 -11.88 -0.04
N ARG A 489 -26.43 -11.79 0.35
CA ARG A 489 -26.87 -11.91 1.75
C ARG A 489 -28.05 -12.84 1.84
N THR A 490 -28.17 -13.52 2.97
CA THR A 490 -29.36 -14.31 3.33
C THR A 490 -29.99 -13.71 4.58
N ASP A 491 -31.25 -14.03 4.86
CA ASP A 491 -32.06 -13.56 6.00
C ASP A 491 -31.54 -13.84 7.43
N ASP A 492 -30.28 -14.21 7.61
CA ASP A 492 -29.73 -14.51 8.92
C ASP A 492 -29.11 -13.26 9.56
N THR A 493 -29.95 -12.43 10.19
CA THR A 493 -29.50 -11.61 11.32
C THR A 493 -29.47 -12.49 12.57
N GLU A 494 -28.33 -12.54 13.26
CA GLU A 494 -28.33 -12.80 14.69
C GLU A 494 -29.11 -11.66 15.37
N GLU A 495 -30.43 -11.77 15.43
CA GLU A 495 -31.22 -11.08 16.46
C GLU A 495 -31.61 -12.12 17.51
N PRO A 496 -31.19 -11.95 18.79
CA PRO A 496 -31.66 -12.81 19.85
C PRO A 496 -33.17 -12.65 19.97
N LEU A 497 -33.89 -13.78 19.97
CA LEU A 497 -35.30 -13.86 20.28
C LEU A 497 -35.55 -13.32 21.70
N THR A 498 -35.83 -12.03 21.81
CA THR A 498 -36.54 -11.45 22.95
C THR A 498 -37.79 -10.77 22.42
N GLU A 499 -38.89 -11.54 22.35
CA GLU A 499 -40.23 -11.18 22.83
C GLU A 499 -41.28 -12.19 22.31
N GLU A 500 -41.18 -13.43 22.79
CA GLU A 500 -42.38 -14.22 23.11
C GLU A 500 -42.48 -14.31 24.64
N ALA A 501 -42.77 -13.18 25.27
CA ALA A 501 -43.06 -13.12 26.71
C ALA A 501 -44.05 -11.99 27.06
N GLU A 502 -45.05 -11.74 26.22
CA GLU A 502 -46.26 -11.00 26.60
C GLU A 502 -47.52 -11.79 26.21
N ALA A 503 -47.58 -13.06 26.61
CA ALA A 503 -48.82 -13.84 26.54
C ALA A 503 -48.83 -15.02 27.54
N ALA A 504 -48.42 -14.80 28.80
CA ALA A 504 -48.86 -15.60 29.94
C ALA A 504 -48.21 -15.11 31.24
N SER A 505 -48.81 -14.11 31.90
CA SER A 505 -49.07 -14.10 33.35
C SER A 505 -49.68 -12.76 33.80
N LEU A 506 -50.98 -12.85 34.13
CA LEU A 506 -51.81 -11.95 34.96
C LEU A 506 -52.25 -10.59 34.39
#